data_AF-X1LJV1-F1
#
_entry.id   AF-X1LJV1-F1
#
_cell.length_a   1.000
_cell.length_b   1.000
_cell.length_c   1.000
_cell.angle_alpha   90.00
_cell.angle_beta   90.00
_cell.angle_gamma   90.00
#
_symmetry.space_group_name_H-M   'P 1'
#
loop_
_entity.id
_entity.type
_entity.pdbx_description
1 polymer ?
#
loop_
_entity_poly.entity_id
_entity_poly.type
_entity_poly.pdbx_seq_one_letter_code
_entity_poly.pdbx_strand_id
1 'polypeptide(L)'
;VEFWGDDIERIVDVDPLTGEMLAEHDSIDIYPAKHFVTSHDKLMAAIEDIKVELEERLIDLRSQGKLLEAARLEARTNYDLEMLREAGYCHAVENYSRHLQRRASGSPPWTLLDYFPGDFLLFIDESHMTLPQIRGMYRGDISRKQTLVDYGFRLPSALDNRPLNFAEFEGRINQIVYVSATPGAYEYEYSQQVVEQLVRPTGLLEPGIEVKPTRGQIDDLIYQIKMRVDKGERCLVTTLTKRMAEELADYLREMEVKTHYLHSEVDTLERVEILR
;
A
#
# COMPACT_ATOMS: atom_id res chain seq x y z
N VAL A 1 33.06 -9.29 -11.66
CA VAL A 1 33.42 -10.72 -11.83
C VAL A 1 34.51 -10.78 -12.87
N GLU A 2 35.72 -11.16 -12.47
CA GLU A 2 36.88 -11.34 -13.35
C GLU A 2 36.97 -12.83 -13.73
N PHE A 3 37.30 -13.10 -14.99
CA PHE A 3 37.31 -14.44 -15.57
C PHE A 3 38.71 -14.81 -16.06
N TRP A 4 39.10 -16.05 -15.81
CA TRP A 4 40.24 -16.70 -16.45
C TRP A 4 39.73 -17.83 -17.37
N GLY A 5 39.52 -17.49 -18.64
CA GLY A 5 38.82 -18.39 -19.56
C GLY A 5 37.37 -18.58 -19.13
N ASP A 6 36.98 -19.83 -18.84
CA ASP A 6 35.64 -20.20 -18.37
C ASP A 6 35.55 -20.30 -16.84
N ASP A 7 36.65 -20.07 -16.12
CA ASP A 7 36.70 -20.08 -14.65
C ASP A 7 36.54 -18.66 -14.09
N ILE A 8 35.76 -18.52 -13.02
CA ILE A 8 35.68 -17.28 -12.24
C ILE A 8 36.95 -17.18 -11.39
N GLU A 9 37.79 -16.19 -11.68
CA GLU A 9 39.03 -15.95 -10.94
C GLU A 9 38.76 -15.13 -9.68
N ARG A 10 37.86 -14.14 -9.79
CA ARG A 10 37.63 -13.16 -8.72
C ARG A 10 36.25 -12.52 -8.76
N ILE A 11 35.63 -12.33 -7.61
CA ILE A 11 34.39 -11.54 -7.46
C ILE A 11 34.69 -10.39 -6.51
N VAL A 12 34.44 -9.16 -6.94
CA VAL A 12 34.81 -7.95 -6.19
C VAL A 12 33.64 -6.97 -6.17
N ASP A 13 33.39 -6.39 -5.00
CA ASP A 13 32.51 -5.23 -4.84
C ASP A 13 33.25 -3.96 -5.25
N VAL A 14 32.59 -3.14 -6.05
CA VAL A 14 33.16 -1.87 -6.53
C VAL A 14 32.22 -0.74 -6.14
N ASP A 15 32.78 0.32 -5.57
CA ASP A 15 32.02 1.56 -5.36
C ASP A 15 31.70 2.18 -6.74
N PRO A 16 30.41 2.34 -7.10
CA PRO A 16 30.03 2.83 -8.42
C PRO A 16 30.35 4.32 -8.63
N LEU A 17 30.64 5.09 -7.58
CA LEU A 17 30.96 6.52 -7.65
C LEU A 17 32.46 6.78 -7.77
N THR A 18 33.28 6.06 -6.99
CA THR A 18 34.74 6.28 -6.91
C THR A 18 35.54 5.29 -7.75
N GLY A 19 34.97 4.11 -8.04
CA GLY A 19 35.66 3.00 -8.68
C GLY A 19 36.59 2.23 -7.74
N GLU A 20 36.55 2.50 -6.44
CA GLU A 20 37.35 1.78 -5.44
C GLU A 20 36.89 0.33 -5.31
N MET A 21 37.86 -0.60 -5.28
CA MET A 21 37.59 -2.01 -4.98
C MET A 21 37.43 -2.17 -3.46
N LEU A 22 36.27 -2.64 -3.02
CA LEU A 22 35.89 -2.72 -1.62
C LEU A 22 36.27 -4.07 -0.99
N ALA A 23 35.55 -5.13 -1.37
CA ALA A 23 35.68 -6.46 -0.80
C ALA A 23 35.69 -7.51 -1.90
N GLU A 24 36.40 -8.62 -1.64
CA GLU A 24 36.42 -9.80 -2.51
C GLU A 24 35.57 -10.90 -1.89
N HIS A 25 34.86 -11.66 -2.74
CA HIS A 25 33.89 -12.67 -2.33
C HIS A 25 34.14 -14.00 -3.03
N ASP A 26 33.88 -15.10 -2.34
CA ASP A 26 33.96 -16.45 -2.93
C ASP A 26 32.71 -16.80 -3.76
N SER A 27 31.57 -16.15 -3.47
CA SER A 27 30.29 -16.40 -4.14
C SER A 27 29.41 -15.16 -4.09
N ILE A 28 28.52 -15.01 -5.08
CA ILE A 28 27.51 -13.95 -5.12
C ILE A 28 26.19 -14.47 -5.68
N ASP A 29 25.09 -14.10 -5.05
CA ASP A 29 23.74 -14.33 -5.57
C ASP A 29 23.27 -13.13 -6.39
N ILE A 30 22.99 -13.35 -7.67
CA ILE A 30 22.46 -12.32 -8.57
C ILE A 30 20.97 -12.56 -8.77
N TYR A 31 20.14 -11.73 -8.15
CA TYR A 31 18.69 -11.79 -8.27
C TYR A 31 18.20 -11.10 -9.56
N PRO A 32 17.03 -11.50 -10.09
CA PRO A 32 16.43 -10.84 -11.23
C PRO A 32 16.16 -9.35 -10.98
N ALA A 33 16.52 -8.49 -11.95
CA ALA A 33 16.29 -7.04 -11.86
C ALA A 33 14.80 -6.63 -11.93
N LYS A 34 13.90 -7.58 -12.22
CA LYS A 34 12.46 -7.36 -12.33
C LYS A 34 11.71 -8.50 -11.63
N HIS A 35 10.55 -8.21 -11.06
CA HIS A 35 9.70 -9.23 -10.40
C HIS A 35 8.90 -10.10 -11.40
N PHE A 36 8.71 -9.63 -12.64
CA PHE A 36 8.01 -10.37 -13.70
C PHE A 36 9.03 -10.89 -14.71
N VAL A 37 9.70 -12.00 -14.36
CA VAL A 37 10.62 -12.70 -15.28
C VAL A 37 10.02 -14.05 -15.61
N THR A 38 9.75 -14.26 -16.90
CA THR A 38 9.18 -15.49 -17.44
C THR A 38 10.05 -15.95 -18.62
N SER A 39 10.28 -17.26 -18.73
CA SER A 39 10.98 -17.86 -19.87
C SER A 39 10.22 -17.66 -21.19
N HIS A 40 10.93 -17.52 -22.30
CA HIS A 40 10.32 -17.28 -23.62
C HIS A 40 9.18 -18.27 -23.97
N ASP A 41 9.36 -19.57 -23.73
CA ASP A 41 8.33 -20.58 -24.03
C ASP A 41 7.03 -20.36 -23.25
N LYS A 42 7.15 -20.00 -21.96
CA LYS A 42 5.99 -19.70 -21.09
C LYS A 42 5.30 -18.41 -21.52
N LEU A 43 6.06 -17.42 -21.97
CA LEU A 43 5.53 -16.16 -22.48
C LEU A 43 4.71 -16.40 -23.76
N MET A 44 5.23 -17.18 -24.71
CA MET A 44 4.51 -17.51 -25.94
C MET A 44 3.22 -18.27 -25.67
N ALA A 45 3.24 -19.23 -24.74
CA ALA A 45 2.04 -19.95 -24.34
C ALA A 45 1.00 -19.02 -23.67
N ALA A 46 1.45 -18.09 -22.81
CA ALA A 46 0.58 -17.10 -22.18
C ALA A 46 -0.05 -16.12 -23.21
N ILE A 47 0.68 -15.75 -24.26
CA ILE A 47 0.18 -14.92 -25.35
C ILE A 47 -1.01 -15.62 -26.04
N GLU A 48 -0.93 -16.92 -26.29
CA GLU A 48 -2.06 -17.67 -26.86
C GLU A 48 -3.26 -17.73 -25.91
N ASP A 49 -3.03 -17.96 -24.61
CA ASP A 49 -4.10 -17.96 -23.61
C ASP A 49 -4.82 -16.59 -23.53
N ILE A 50 -4.07 -15.48 -23.66
CA ILE A 50 -4.62 -14.12 -23.69
C ILE A 50 -5.46 -13.88 -24.96
N LYS A 51 -5.02 -14.37 -26.11
CA LYS A 51 -5.78 -14.25 -27.37
C LYS A 51 -7.12 -14.97 -27.29
N VAL A 52 -7.14 -16.18 -26.72
CA VAL A 52 -8.37 -16.94 -26.54
C VAL A 52 -9.36 -16.17 -25.67
N GLU A 53 -8.93 -15.64 -24.53
CA GLU A 53 -9.81 -14.82 -23.68
C GLU A 53 -10.27 -13.54 -24.37
N LEU A 54 -9.40 -12.90 -25.16
CA LEU A 54 -9.76 -11.73 -25.95
C LEU A 54 -10.88 -12.06 -26.94
N GLU A 55 -10.75 -13.13 -27.72
CA GLU A 55 -11.77 -13.56 -28.69
C GLU A 55 -13.12 -13.82 -28.03
N GLU A 56 -13.13 -14.59 -26.93
CA GLU A 56 -14.34 -14.87 -26.15
C GLU A 56 -14.99 -13.59 -25.64
N ARG A 57 -14.19 -12.67 -25.06
CA ARG A 57 -14.70 -11.40 -24.53
C ARG A 57 -15.21 -10.47 -25.62
N LEU A 58 -14.60 -10.46 -26.81
CA LEU A 58 -15.06 -9.66 -27.94
C LEU A 58 -16.42 -10.16 -28.46
N ILE A 59 -16.62 -11.47 -28.52
CA ILE A 59 -17.92 -12.07 -28.88
C ILE A 59 -18.99 -11.64 -27.88
N ASP A 60 -18.71 -11.76 -26.58
CA ASP A 60 -19.62 -11.34 -25.52
C ASP A 60 -20.01 -9.86 -25.62
N LEU A 61 -19.02 -8.95 -25.70
CA LEU A 61 -19.26 -7.51 -25.82
C LEU A 61 -20.05 -7.15 -27.09
N ARG A 62 -19.69 -7.72 -28.24
CA ARG A 62 -20.40 -7.47 -29.51
C ARG A 62 -21.84 -8.00 -29.45
N SER A 63 -22.08 -9.15 -28.81
CA SER A 63 -23.43 -9.71 -28.64
C SER A 63 -24.35 -8.82 -27.76
N GLN A 64 -23.76 -8.06 -26.84
CA GLN A 64 -24.44 -7.08 -25.98
C GLN A 64 -24.60 -5.70 -26.64
N GLY A 65 -24.16 -5.52 -27.90
CA GLY A 65 -24.18 -4.22 -28.59
C GLY A 65 -23.11 -3.23 -28.13
N LYS A 66 -22.14 -3.67 -27.31
CA LYS A 66 -21.04 -2.86 -26.77
C LYS A 66 -19.87 -2.77 -27.77
N LEU A 67 -20.14 -2.20 -28.94
CA LEU A 67 -19.20 -2.16 -30.06
C LEU A 67 -17.97 -1.28 -29.77
N LEU A 68 -18.15 -0.17 -29.04
CA LEU A 68 -17.06 0.74 -28.69
C LEU A 68 -16.10 0.09 -27.69
N GLU A 69 -16.64 -0.58 -26.68
CA GLU A 69 -15.87 -1.33 -25.68
C GLU A 69 -15.10 -2.47 -26.33
N ALA A 70 -15.73 -3.20 -27.26
CA ALA A 70 -15.06 -4.27 -28.01
C ALA A 70 -13.89 -3.72 -28.84
N ALA A 71 -14.11 -2.67 -29.63
CA ALA A 71 -13.05 -2.07 -30.45
C ALA A 71 -11.89 -1.52 -29.58
N ARG A 72 -12.21 -0.92 -28.43
CA ARG A 72 -11.23 -0.43 -27.46
C ARG A 72 -10.38 -1.57 -26.89
N LEU A 73 -11.03 -2.66 -26.47
CA LEU A 73 -10.38 -3.83 -25.89
C LEU A 73 -9.46 -4.51 -26.91
N GLU A 74 -9.95 -4.70 -28.13
CA GLU A 74 -9.23 -5.31 -29.24
C GLU A 74 -7.96 -4.52 -29.59
N ALA A 75 -8.09 -3.21 -29.81
CA ALA A 75 -6.95 -2.36 -30.16
C ALA A 75 -5.86 -2.36 -29.07
N ARG A 76 -6.26 -2.20 -27.80
CA ARG A 76 -5.33 -2.17 -26.67
C ARG A 76 -4.65 -3.52 -26.44
N THR A 77 -5.42 -4.60 -26.44
CA THR A 77 -4.88 -5.94 -26.16
C THR A 77 -3.94 -6.40 -27.27
N ASN A 78 -4.27 -6.15 -28.55
CA ASN A 78 -3.39 -6.50 -29.66
C ASN A 78 -2.06 -5.73 -29.62
N TYR A 79 -2.09 -4.44 -29.26
CA TYR A 79 -0.87 -3.66 -29.05
C TYR A 79 -0.02 -4.23 -27.91
N ASP A 80 -0.64 -4.52 -26.76
CA ASP A 80 0.06 -5.10 -25.60
C ASP A 80 0.66 -6.49 -25.96
N LEU A 81 -0.04 -7.30 -26.76
CA LEU A 81 0.44 -8.62 -27.24
C LEU A 81 1.61 -8.51 -28.22
N GLU A 82 1.62 -7.51 -29.10
CA GLU A 82 2.74 -7.24 -30.01
C GLU A 82 3.99 -6.83 -29.22
N MET A 83 3.84 -5.92 -28.25
CA MET A 83 4.91 -5.53 -27.34
C MET A 83 5.46 -6.69 -26.53
N LEU A 84 4.58 -7.57 -26.02
CA LEU A 84 5.01 -8.79 -25.31
C LEU A 84 5.82 -9.73 -26.21
N ARG A 85 5.46 -9.86 -27.48
CA ARG A 85 6.18 -10.73 -28.43
C ARG A 85 7.55 -10.18 -28.80
N GLU A 86 7.63 -8.88 -29.11
CA GLU A 86 8.86 -8.26 -29.63
C GLU A 86 9.83 -7.86 -28.51
N ALA A 87 9.32 -7.22 -27.45
CA ALA A 87 10.15 -6.66 -26.38
C ALA A 87 10.21 -7.55 -25.13
N GLY A 88 9.34 -8.56 -25.02
CA GLY A 88 9.21 -9.40 -23.82
C GLY A 88 8.50 -8.70 -22.65
N TYR A 89 8.05 -7.45 -22.82
CA TYR A 89 7.29 -6.69 -21.83
C TYR A 89 6.36 -5.68 -22.51
N CYS A 90 5.29 -5.29 -21.81
CA CYS A 90 4.41 -4.20 -22.19
C CYS A 90 4.13 -3.28 -21.00
N HIS A 91 3.54 -2.12 -21.25
CA HIS A 91 3.14 -1.22 -20.17
C HIS A 91 1.96 -1.83 -19.39
N ALA A 92 2.05 -1.83 -18.06
CA ALA A 92 1.05 -2.41 -17.17
C ALA A 92 0.87 -3.94 -17.37
N VAL A 93 1.98 -4.64 -17.58
CA VAL A 93 2.06 -6.10 -17.78
C VAL A 93 1.40 -6.92 -16.66
N GLU A 94 1.30 -6.36 -15.44
CA GLU A 94 0.66 -6.98 -14.29
C GLU A 94 -0.81 -7.35 -14.52
N ASN A 95 -1.51 -6.68 -15.46
CA ASN A 95 -2.89 -7.03 -15.83
C ASN A 95 -3.00 -8.38 -16.55
N TYR A 96 -1.88 -8.92 -17.03
CA TYR A 96 -1.78 -10.25 -17.62
C TYR A 96 -1.14 -11.27 -16.66
N SER A 97 -0.90 -10.89 -15.40
CA SER A 97 -0.13 -11.71 -14.44
C SER A 97 -0.67 -13.13 -14.27
N ARG A 98 -2.00 -13.34 -14.26
CA ARG A 98 -2.58 -14.69 -14.20
C ARG A 98 -2.12 -15.57 -15.37
N HIS A 99 -2.21 -15.05 -16.60
CA HIS A 99 -1.81 -15.77 -17.80
C HIS A 99 -0.30 -16.00 -17.84
N LEU A 100 0.49 -14.98 -17.53
CA LEU A 100 1.95 -15.05 -17.50
C LEU A 100 2.47 -16.06 -16.47
N GLN A 101 1.77 -16.21 -15.35
CA GLN A 101 2.06 -17.20 -14.31
C GLN A 101 1.31 -18.51 -14.52
N ARG A 102 0.46 -18.61 -15.56
CA ARG A 102 -0.39 -19.77 -15.88
C ARG A 102 -1.20 -20.28 -14.68
N ARG A 103 -1.68 -19.36 -13.85
CA ARG A 103 -2.54 -19.70 -12.70
C ARG A 103 -3.99 -19.87 -13.14
N ALA A 104 -4.76 -20.65 -12.37
CA ALA A 104 -6.19 -20.79 -12.60
C ALA A 104 -6.94 -19.46 -12.41
N SER A 105 -8.08 -19.29 -13.10
CA SER A 105 -8.99 -18.16 -12.91
C SER A 105 -9.44 -18.06 -11.45
N GLY A 106 -9.49 -16.84 -10.90
CA GLY A 106 -9.85 -16.57 -9.50
C GLY A 106 -8.76 -16.86 -8.47
N SER A 107 -7.66 -17.49 -8.84
CA SER A 107 -6.60 -17.87 -7.88
C SER A 107 -5.96 -16.64 -7.21
N PRO A 108 -5.55 -16.75 -5.94
CA PRO A 108 -4.88 -15.67 -5.24
C PRO A 108 -3.52 -15.37 -5.86
N PRO A 109 -3.12 -14.10 -5.94
CA PRO A 109 -1.79 -13.73 -6.40
C PRO A 109 -0.72 -14.09 -5.38
N TRP A 110 0.52 -14.20 -5.88
CA TRP A 110 1.70 -14.24 -5.03
C TRP A 110 1.97 -12.85 -4.45
N THR A 111 2.35 -12.83 -3.17
CA THR A 111 2.60 -11.64 -2.37
C THR A 111 3.91 -11.79 -1.61
N LEU A 112 4.32 -10.74 -0.90
CA LEU A 112 5.47 -10.80 0.00
C LEU A 112 5.35 -11.91 1.06
N LEU A 113 4.12 -12.21 1.53
CA LEU A 113 3.90 -13.27 2.52
C LEU A 113 4.34 -14.64 2.02
N ASP A 114 4.23 -14.89 0.71
CA ASP A 114 4.60 -16.18 0.12
C ASP A 114 6.13 -16.34 -0.05
N TYR A 115 6.92 -15.28 0.17
CA TYR A 115 8.39 -15.34 0.20
C TYR A 115 8.93 -15.66 1.60
N PHE A 116 8.12 -15.51 2.65
CA PHE A 116 8.51 -15.86 4.00
C PHE A 116 8.44 -17.39 4.21
N PRO A 117 9.30 -17.96 5.07
CA PRO A 117 9.15 -19.35 5.48
C PRO A 117 7.83 -19.54 6.25
N GLY A 118 7.32 -20.77 6.27
CA GLY A 118 5.99 -21.06 6.85
C GLY A 118 5.87 -20.76 8.34
N ASP A 119 6.97 -20.56 9.05
CA ASP A 119 7.06 -20.27 10.48
C ASP A 119 7.28 -18.78 10.81
N PHE A 120 7.08 -17.88 9.85
CA PHE A 120 7.26 -16.45 10.08
C PHE A 120 6.30 -15.86 11.14
N LEU A 121 6.73 -14.74 11.72
CA LEU A 121 5.97 -13.97 12.69
C LEU A 121 5.59 -12.61 12.09
N LEU A 122 4.29 -12.28 12.14
CA LEU A 122 3.77 -11.00 11.66
C LEU A 122 3.48 -10.06 12.82
N PHE A 123 3.98 -8.82 12.75
CA PHE A 123 3.53 -7.74 13.61
C PHE A 123 2.65 -6.79 12.80
N ILE A 124 1.49 -6.43 13.35
CA ILE A 124 0.64 -5.39 12.80
C ILE A 124 0.63 -4.22 13.77
N ASP A 125 1.31 -3.15 13.38
CA ASP A 125 1.28 -1.87 14.09
C ASP A 125 -0.02 -1.11 13.83
N GLU A 126 -0.46 -0.36 14.84
CA GLU A 126 -1.77 0.30 14.91
C GLU A 126 -2.90 -0.57 14.35
N SER A 127 -2.99 -1.81 14.85
CA SER A 127 -3.83 -2.88 14.29
C SER A 127 -5.28 -2.48 14.05
N HIS A 128 -5.82 -1.63 14.93
CA HIS A 128 -7.19 -1.13 14.88
C HIS A 128 -7.50 -0.30 13.63
N MET A 129 -6.48 0.28 12.99
CA MET A 129 -6.56 0.98 11.71
C MET A 129 -6.06 0.12 10.55
N THR A 130 -4.95 -0.61 10.76
CA THR A 130 -4.28 -1.39 9.70
C THR A 130 -5.14 -2.57 9.21
N LEU A 131 -5.84 -3.28 10.10
CA LEU A 131 -6.69 -4.42 9.71
C LEU A 131 -7.89 -4.00 8.85
N PRO A 132 -8.68 -2.96 9.22
CA PRO A 132 -9.70 -2.41 8.32
C PRO A 132 -9.16 -2.00 6.96
N GLN A 133 -7.95 -1.41 6.91
CA GLN A 133 -7.31 -1.01 5.66
C GLN A 133 -7.03 -2.24 4.78
N ILE A 134 -6.35 -3.27 5.32
CA ILE A 134 -6.07 -4.53 4.60
C ILE A 134 -7.37 -5.13 4.03
N ARG A 135 -8.42 -5.19 4.86
CA ARG A 135 -9.74 -5.71 4.45
C ARG A 135 -10.38 -4.90 3.32
N GLY A 136 -10.19 -3.58 3.32
CA GLY A 136 -10.73 -2.66 2.32
C GLY A 136 -10.05 -2.73 0.95
N MET A 137 -8.76 -3.08 0.90
CA MET A 137 -7.96 -3.05 -0.33
C MET A 137 -8.56 -3.90 -1.46
N TYR A 138 -8.99 -5.12 -1.18
CA TYR A 138 -9.59 -6.02 -2.17
C TYR A 138 -10.85 -5.43 -2.82
N ARG A 139 -11.80 -4.95 -2.00
CA ARG A 139 -13.09 -4.46 -2.51
C ARG A 139 -12.90 -3.19 -3.34
N GLY A 140 -12.04 -2.28 -2.89
CA GLY A 140 -11.72 -1.06 -3.63
C GLY A 140 -11.08 -1.37 -4.98
N ASP A 141 -10.10 -2.28 -5.02
CA ASP A 141 -9.42 -2.64 -6.27
C ASP A 141 -10.34 -3.37 -7.26
N ILE A 142 -11.12 -4.35 -6.78
CA ILE A 142 -12.11 -5.06 -7.61
C ILE A 142 -13.15 -4.10 -8.18
N SER A 143 -13.71 -3.21 -7.37
CA SER A 143 -14.71 -2.24 -7.85
C SER A 143 -14.16 -1.37 -8.99
N ARG A 144 -12.93 -0.87 -8.84
CA ARG A 144 -12.27 -0.04 -9.85
C ARG A 144 -11.97 -0.84 -11.12
N LYS A 145 -11.44 -2.05 -10.99
CA LYS A 145 -11.09 -2.90 -12.14
C LYS A 145 -12.31 -3.44 -12.87
N GLN A 146 -13.39 -3.74 -12.15
CA GLN A 146 -14.65 -4.15 -12.75
C GLN A 146 -15.16 -3.09 -13.74
N THR A 147 -15.12 -1.81 -13.35
CA THR A 147 -15.45 -0.70 -14.25
C THR A 147 -14.57 -0.70 -15.51
N LEU A 148 -13.26 -0.91 -15.37
CA LEU A 148 -12.36 -0.99 -16.53
C LEU A 148 -12.70 -2.16 -17.47
N VAL A 149 -13.07 -3.31 -16.92
CA VAL A 149 -13.48 -4.51 -17.69
C VAL A 149 -14.83 -4.31 -18.36
N ASP A 150 -15.78 -3.68 -17.67
CA ASP A 150 -17.13 -3.43 -18.18
C ASP A 150 -17.12 -2.47 -19.37
N TYR A 151 -16.22 -1.48 -19.35
CA TYR A 151 -16.00 -0.53 -20.43
C TYR A 151 -14.87 -0.94 -21.39
N GLY A 152 -14.43 -2.20 -21.41
CA GLY A 152 -13.50 -2.72 -22.42
C GLY A 152 -12.10 -2.09 -22.41
N PHE A 153 -11.64 -1.57 -21.27
CA PHE A 153 -10.26 -1.11 -21.11
C PHE A 153 -9.29 -2.25 -20.78
N ARG A 154 -9.79 -3.32 -20.16
CA ARG A 154 -9.00 -4.50 -19.75
C ARG A 154 -9.81 -5.80 -19.90
N LEU A 155 -9.11 -6.92 -20.02
CA LEU A 155 -9.71 -8.26 -20.02
C LEU A 155 -10.22 -8.64 -18.62
N PRO A 156 -11.21 -9.57 -18.51
CA PRO A 156 -11.66 -10.11 -17.23
C PRO A 156 -10.53 -10.62 -16.33
N SER A 157 -9.48 -11.24 -16.90
CA SER A 157 -8.28 -11.71 -16.17
C SER A 157 -7.56 -10.63 -15.38
N ALA A 158 -7.74 -9.35 -15.73
CA ALA A 158 -7.14 -8.25 -14.98
C ALA A 158 -7.67 -8.18 -13.54
N LEU A 159 -8.86 -8.75 -13.26
CA LEU A 159 -9.40 -8.88 -11.90
C LEU A 159 -8.59 -9.86 -11.04
N ASP A 160 -7.91 -10.83 -11.65
CA ASP A 160 -7.08 -11.83 -10.94
C ASP A 160 -5.69 -11.27 -10.55
N ASN A 161 -5.32 -10.12 -11.11
CA ASN A 161 -4.28 -9.27 -10.58
C ASN A 161 -4.91 -8.38 -9.51
N ARG A 162 -4.75 -8.68 -8.22
CA ARG A 162 -5.46 -7.98 -7.14
C ARG A 162 -4.70 -8.10 -5.82
N PRO A 163 -4.99 -7.31 -4.78
CA PRO A 163 -4.55 -7.67 -3.44
C PRO A 163 -5.29 -8.93 -2.95
N LEU A 164 -4.77 -9.53 -1.88
CA LEU A 164 -5.45 -10.62 -1.19
C LEU A 164 -6.78 -10.11 -0.62
N ASN A 165 -7.81 -10.96 -0.67
CA ASN A 165 -8.96 -10.75 0.20
C ASN A 165 -8.60 -11.11 1.65
N PHE A 166 -9.44 -10.70 2.60
CA PHE A 166 -9.12 -10.85 4.02
C PHE A 166 -8.96 -12.31 4.45
N ALA A 167 -9.79 -13.23 3.91
CA ALA A 167 -9.68 -14.66 4.21
C ALA A 167 -8.41 -15.29 3.62
N GLU A 168 -7.98 -14.86 2.43
CA GLU A 168 -6.71 -15.29 1.82
C GLU A 168 -5.49 -14.77 2.59
N PHE A 169 -5.60 -13.61 3.23
CA PHE A 169 -4.60 -13.06 4.13
C PHE A 169 -4.54 -13.86 5.43
N GLU A 170 -5.69 -14.08 6.09
CA GLU A 170 -5.79 -14.90 7.30
C GLU A 170 -5.22 -16.31 7.11
N GLY A 171 -5.55 -16.95 5.97
CA GLY A 171 -5.08 -18.30 5.65
C GLY A 171 -3.57 -18.42 5.40
N ARG A 172 -2.84 -17.30 5.30
CA ARG A 172 -1.38 -17.26 5.13
C ARG A 172 -0.62 -16.93 6.40
N ILE A 173 -1.32 -16.56 7.47
CA ILE A 173 -0.69 -16.14 8.72
C ILE A 173 -0.46 -17.36 9.61
N ASN A 174 0.79 -17.57 10.01
CA ASN A 174 1.15 -18.59 11.00
C ASN A 174 1.00 -18.03 12.42
N GLN A 175 1.79 -17.00 12.76
CA GLN A 175 1.72 -16.30 14.04
C GLN A 175 1.63 -14.80 13.82
N ILE A 176 0.86 -14.13 14.68
CA ILE A 176 0.59 -12.70 14.56
C ILE A 176 0.54 -12.03 15.93
N VAL A 177 1.10 -10.83 16.00
CA VAL A 177 1.03 -9.92 17.15
C VAL A 177 0.38 -8.62 16.68
N TYR A 178 -0.80 -8.32 17.24
CA TYR A 178 -1.46 -7.04 17.06
C TYR A 178 -0.91 -6.04 18.06
N VAL A 179 -0.41 -4.92 17.57
CA VAL A 179 0.13 -3.82 18.40
C VAL A 179 -0.79 -2.62 18.23
N SER A 180 -1.42 -2.19 19.33
CA SER A 180 -2.34 -1.06 19.32
C SER A 180 -2.58 -0.57 20.74
N ALA A 181 -2.64 0.75 20.94
CA ALA A 181 -3.12 1.34 22.20
C ALA A 181 -4.64 1.18 22.38
N THR A 182 -5.37 1.01 21.28
CA THR A 182 -6.83 0.86 21.25
C THR A 182 -7.23 -0.30 20.33
N PRO A 183 -6.97 -1.57 20.72
CA PRO A 183 -7.29 -2.73 19.88
C PRO A 183 -8.77 -2.77 19.49
N GLY A 184 -9.07 -3.14 18.25
CA GLY A 184 -10.42 -3.32 17.75
C GLY A 184 -11.06 -4.65 18.16
N ALA A 185 -12.34 -4.83 17.78
CA ALA A 185 -13.11 -6.03 18.12
C ALA A 185 -12.51 -7.32 17.54
N TYR A 186 -11.97 -7.25 16.32
CA TYR A 186 -11.36 -8.41 15.66
C TYR A 186 -10.13 -8.88 16.43
N GLU A 187 -9.29 -7.96 16.90
CA GLU A 187 -8.10 -8.32 17.67
C GLU A 187 -8.47 -9.02 18.97
N TYR A 188 -9.49 -8.55 19.70
CA TYR A 188 -9.96 -9.22 20.92
C TYR A 188 -10.56 -10.61 20.65
N GLU A 189 -11.30 -10.76 19.55
CA GLU A 189 -11.97 -12.03 19.22
C GLU A 189 -10.96 -13.12 18.84
N TYR A 190 -9.89 -12.77 18.13
CA TYR A 190 -8.93 -13.73 17.59
C TYR A 190 -7.63 -13.86 18.40
N SER A 191 -7.42 -13.02 19.42
CA SER A 191 -6.24 -13.12 20.29
C SER A 191 -6.42 -14.19 21.37
N GLN A 192 -5.46 -15.11 21.45
CA GLN A 192 -5.40 -16.08 22.56
C GLN A 192 -4.99 -15.44 23.88
N GLN A 193 -4.21 -14.35 23.80
CA GLN A 193 -3.71 -13.62 24.96
C GLN A 193 -3.65 -12.13 24.62
N VAL A 194 -4.08 -11.30 25.57
CA VAL A 194 -3.89 -9.84 25.53
C VAL A 194 -2.76 -9.51 26.51
N VAL A 195 -1.74 -8.81 26.03
CA VAL A 195 -0.59 -8.36 26.83
C VAL A 195 -0.67 -6.85 26.98
N GLU A 196 -0.84 -6.38 28.22
CA GLU A 196 -0.90 -4.95 28.51
C GLU A 196 0.50 -4.41 28.82
N GLN A 197 0.86 -3.31 28.15
CA GLN A 197 2.08 -2.55 28.44
C GLN A 197 1.73 -1.09 28.73
N LEU A 198 1.33 -0.82 29.98
CA LEU A 198 0.87 0.50 30.43
C LEU A 198 2.00 1.35 31.03
N VAL A 199 3.02 0.71 31.61
CA VAL A 199 4.09 1.41 32.34
C VAL A 199 5.12 1.97 31.36
N ARG A 200 5.24 3.30 31.33
CA ARG A 200 6.27 3.99 30.54
C ARG A 200 7.60 4.01 31.29
N PRO A 201 8.74 3.64 30.67
CA PRO A 201 10.05 3.69 31.33
C PRO A 201 10.45 5.08 31.84
N THR A 202 9.90 6.14 31.25
CA THR A 202 10.12 7.54 31.66
C THR A 202 9.34 7.96 32.91
N GLY A 203 8.38 7.14 33.36
CA GLY A 203 7.48 7.49 34.47
C GLY A 203 6.38 8.50 34.10
N LEU A 204 6.19 8.83 32.81
CA LEU A 204 5.13 9.72 32.37
C LEU A 204 3.75 9.14 32.67
N LEU A 205 2.92 9.95 33.34
CA LEU A 205 1.56 9.61 33.73
C LEU A 205 0.55 10.01 32.63
N GLU A 206 -0.62 9.38 32.65
CA GLU A 206 -1.77 9.82 31.86
C GLU A 206 -2.18 11.25 32.25
N PRO A 207 -2.61 12.09 31.30
CA PRO A 207 -3.08 13.44 31.60
C PRO A 207 -4.43 13.41 32.35
N GLY A 208 -4.68 14.41 33.18
CA GLY A 208 -6.00 14.64 33.76
C GLY A 208 -7.01 15.09 32.70
N ILE A 209 -8.25 14.59 32.78
CA ILE A 209 -9.32 14.92 31.83
C ILE A 209 -10.39 15.76 32.55
N GLU A 210 -10.76 16.89 31.94
CA GLU A 210 -11.83 17.78 32.43
C GLU A 210 -12.89 17.97 31.34
N VAL A 211 -14.17 17.91 31.71
CA VAL A 211 -15.29 18.15 30.80
C VAL A 211 -15.96 19.47 31.17
N LYS A 212 -16.02 20.40 30.21
CA LYS A 212 -16.61 21.74 30.40
C LYS A 212 -17.83 21.96 29.51
N PRO A 213 -18.78 22.84 29.91
CA PRO A 213 -19.92 23.21 29.07
C PRO A 213 -19.49 23.92 27.78
N THR A 214 -20.30 23.82 26.73
CA THR A 214 -20.04 24.48 25.44
C THR A 214 -20.21 26.01 25.49
N ARG A 215 -21.01 26.52 26.44
CA ARG A 215 -21.23 27.95 26.61
C ARG A 215 -19.96 28.63 27.10
N GLY A 216 -19.41 29.54 26.28
CA GLY A 216 -18.15 30.25 26.60
C GLY A 216 -16.89 29.42 26.37
N GLN A 217 -16.97 28.29 25.64
CA GLN A 217 -15.85 27.36 25.45
C GLN A 217 -14.62 28.01 24.79
N ILE A 218 -14.82 28.98 23.89
CA ILE A 218 -13.72 29.64 23.18
C ILE A 218 -12.97 30.60 24.09
N ASP A 219 -13.69 31.37 24.91
CA ASP A 219 -13.09 32.26 25.90
C ASP A 219 -12.28 31.47 26.95
N ASP A 220 -12.85 30.35 27.43
CA ASP A 220 -12.15 29.44 28.34
C ASP A 220 -10.90 28.84 27.67
N LEU A 221 -11.02 28.37 26.42
CA LEU A 221 -9.89 27.81 25.66
C LEU A 221 -8.75 28.84 25.50
N ILE A 222 -9.05 30.08 25.14
CA ILE A 222 -8.04 31.15 25.01
C ILE A 222 -7.35 31.40 26.35
N TYR A 223 -8.12 31.46 27.44
CA TYR A 223 -7.56 31.59 28.78
C TYR A 223 -6.60 30.43 29.11
N GLN A 224 -7.01 29.19 28.84
CA GLN A 224 -6.16 28.00 29.06
C GLN A 224 -4.89 28.03 28.20
N ILE A 225 -4.99 28.41 26.91
CA ILE A 225 -3.83 28.52 26.00
C ILE A 225 -2.84 29.54 26.55
N LYS A 226 -3.28 30.73 26.96
CA LYS A 226 -2.41 31.78 27.53
C LYS A 226 -1.66 31.26 28.76
N MET A 227 -2.35 30.56 29.67
CA MET A 227 -1.70 29.93 30.83
C MET A 227 -0.63 28.88 30.48
N ARG A 228 -0.75 28.18 29.34
CA ARG A 228 0.26 27.21 28.86
C ARG A 228 1.43 27.92 28.19
N VAL A 229 1.15 28.97 27.41
CA VAL A 229 2.19 29.80 26.78
C VAL A 229 3.07 30.48 27.84
N ASP A 230 2.48 30.97 28.93
CA ASP A 230 3.23 31.57 30.06
C ASP A 230 4.21 30.58 30.72
N LYS A 231 3.98 29.27 30.55
CA LYS A 231 4.85 28.19 31.03
C LYS A 231 5.80 27.65 29.95
N GLY A 232 5.76 28.19 28.74
CA GLY A 232 6.54 27.70 27.60
C GLY A 232 6.01 26.41 26.97
N GLU A 233 4.81 25.97 27.32
CA GLU A 233 4.17 24.73 26.83
C GLU A 233 3.47 24.95 25.47
N ARG A 234 2.86 23.89 24.91
CA ARG A 234 2.10 23.91 23.65
C ARG A 234 0.73 23.29 23.83
N CYS A 235 -0.21 23.65 22.96
CA CYS A 235 -1.58 23.15 22.96
C CYS A 235 -1.94 22.54 21.62
N LEU A 236 -2.70 21.44 21.64
CA LEU A 236 -3.33 20.84 20.47
C LEU A 236 -4.84 20.98 20.60
N VAL A 237 -5.50 21.43 19.54
CA VAL A 237 -6.96 21.60 19.50
C VAL A 237 -7.50 20.85 18.29
N THR A 238 -8.47 19.98 18.52
CA THR A 238 -9.14 19.20 17.48
C THR A 238 -10.56 19.72 17.28
N THR A 239 -10.92 20.02 16.03
CA THR A 239 -12.29 20.38 15.63
C THR A 239 -12.87 19.28 14.72
N LEU A 240 -14.18 19.33 14.47
CA LEU A 240 -14.87 18.31 13.67
C LEU A 240 -14.72 18.53 12.15
N THR A 241 -14.48 19.76 11.72
CA THR A 241 -14.43 20.08 10.28
C THR A 241 -13.24 20.98 9.97
N LYS A 242 -12.72 20.86 8.75
CA LYS A 242 -11.64 21.72 8.23
C LYS A 242 -11.99 23.21 8.38
N ARG A 243 -13.22 23.60 8.01
CA ARG A 243 -13.69 24.99 8.14
C ARG A 243 -13.66 25.49 9.58
N MET A 244 -14.08 24.66 10.55
CA MET A 244 -14.00 25.03 11.97
C MET A 244 -12.55 25.16 12.46
N ALA A 245 -11.63 24.33 11.96
CA ALA A 245 -10.21 24.47 12.29
C ALA A 245 -9.63 25.79 11.74
N GLU A 246 -9.98 26.15 10.50
CA GLU A 246 -9.57 27.40 9.84
C GLU A 246 -10.12 28.62 10.57
N GLU A 247 -11.45 28.68 10.78
CA GLU A 247 -12.13 29.77 11.49
C GLU A 247 -11.56 29.96 12.91
N LEU A 248 -11.31 28.86 13.63
CA LEU A 248 -10.71 28.93 14.97
C LEU A 248 -9.25 29.43 14.92
N ALA A 249 -8.46 28.97 13.95
CA ALA A 249 -7.08 29.40 13.81
C ALA A 249 -6.95 30.87 13.37
N ASP A 250 -7.87 31.38 12.54
CA ASP A 250 -7.99 32.81 12.22
C ASP A 250 -8.32 33.60 13.49
N TYR A 251 -9.34 33.19 14.23
CA TYR A 251 -9.76 33.87 15.46
C TYR A 251 -8.64 33.90 16.52
N LEU A 252 -7.91 32.80 16.70
CA LEU A 252 -6.77 32.75 17.62
C LEU A 252 -5.64 33.70 17.18
N ARG A 253 -5.39 33.83 15.87
CA ARG A 253 -4.41 34.79 15.33
C ARG A 253 -4.83 36.24 15.55
N GLU A 254 -6.11 36.56 15.41
CA GLU A 254 -6.65 37.89 15.73
C GLU A 254 -6.46 38.23 17.22
N MET A 255 -6.51 37.23 18.09
CA MET A 255 -6.21 37.36 19.53
C MET A 255 -4.72 37.26 19.86
N GLU A 256 -3.84 37.41 18.86
CA GLU A 256 -2.37 37.39 18.96
C GLU A 256 -1.76 36.05 19.45
N VAL A 257 -2.50 34.94 19.32
CA VAL A 257 -1.99 33.61 19.64
C VAL A 257 -1.31 33.01 18.41
N LYS A 258 -0.02 32.68 18.52
CA LYS A 258 0.73 31.97 17.47
C LYS A 258 0.14 30.58 17.25
N THR A 259 -0.52 30.40 16.11
CA THR A 259 -1.31 29.20 15.82
C THR A 259 -1.05 28.75 14.38
N HIS A 260 -0.89 27.44 14.19
CA HIS A 260 -0.94 26.78 12.89
C HIS A 260 -2.12 25.80 12.90
N TYR A 261 -2.75 25.60 11.74
CA TYR A 261 -3.81 24.61 11.56
C TYR A 261 -3.29 23.48 10.65
N LEU A 262 -3.75 22.26 10.90
CA LEU A 262 -3.31 21.05 10.20
C LEU A 262 -4.54 20.30 9.69
N HIS A 263 -4.57 19.98 8.40
CA HIS A 263 -5.62 19.16 7.80
C HIS A 263 -5.06 18.23 6.70
N SER A 264 -5.92 17.38 6.15
CA SER A 264 -5.56 16.31 5.23
C SER A 264 -4.92 16.76 3.91
N GLU A 265 -5.06 18.02 3.49
CA GLU A 265 -4.49 18.51 2.23
C GLU A 265 -3.14 19.22 2.42
N VAL A 266 -2.68 19.39 3.67
CA VAL A 266 -1.31 19.87 3.93
C VAL A 266 -0.34 18.80 3.46
N ASP A 267 0.62 19.19 2.63
CA ASP A 267 1.64 18.30 2.07
C ASP A 267 2.50 17.70 3.19
N THR A 268 2.91 16.44 3.02
CA THR A 268 3.64 15.70 4.07
C THR A 268 4.91 16.40 4.55
N LEU A 269 5.64 17.09 3.67
CA LEU A 269 6.81 17.88 4.04
C LEU A 269 6.44 19.10 4.90
N GLU A 270 5.40 19.82 4.50
CA GLU A 270 4.90 20.99 5.22
C GLU A 270 4.38 20.60 6.62
N ARG A 271 3.78 19.40 6.77
CA ARG A 271 3.36 18.89 8.09
C ARG A 271 4.51 18.78 9.08
N VAL A 272 5.69 18.34 8.64
CA VAL A 272 6.86 18.20 9.50
C VAL A 272 7.37 19.56 9.95
N GLU A 273 7.32 20.56 9.07
CA GLU A 273 7.70 21.94 9.40
C GLU A 273 6.72 22.57 10.39
N ILE A 274 5.41 22.34 10.21
CA ILE A 274 4.37 22.85 11.12
C ILE A 274 4.49 22.25 12.53
N LEU A 275 4.97 21.01 12.66
CA LEU A 275 5.12 20.31 13.94
C LEU A 275 6.44 20.59 14.67
N ARG A 276 7.38 21.33 14.06
CA ARG A 276 8.65 21.75 14.67
C ARG A 276 8.52 23.04 15.47
#